data_AF-A0A957M564-F1
#
_entry.id   AF-A0A957M564-F1
#
_cell.length_a   1.000
_cell.length_b   1.000
_cell.length_c   1.000
_cell.angle_alpha   90.00
_cell.angle_beta   90.00
_cell.angle_gamma   90.00
#
_symmetry.space_group_name_H-M   'P 1'
#
loop_
_entity.id
_entity.type
_entity.pdbx_description
1 polymer ?
#
loop_
_entity_poly.entity_id
_entity_poly.type
_entity_poly.pdbx_seq_one_letter_code
_entity_poly.pdbx_strand_id
1 'polypeptide(L)' 'SAERLERVTAPVLVLMGSKDPDFKQPEVEARWVADAVHGRYVMVDGAGHYPHAEMPEIAAPIIVDF' A
#
# COMPACT_ATOMS: atom_id res chain seq x y z
N SER A 1 -0.14 10.13 15.71
CA SER A 1 -0.95 11.10 14.94
C SER A 1 -0.43 11.11 13.51
N ALA A 2 -1.33 11.21 12.53
CA ALA A 2 -1.05 11.23 11.10
C ALA A 2 -0.11 12.38 10.67
N GLU A 3 0.00 13.45 11.48
CA GLU A 3 0.89 14.61 11.28
C GLU A 3 2.37 14.26 11.09
N ARG A 4 2.79 13.03 11.43
CA ARG A 4 4.17 12.58 11.20
C ARG A 4 4.40 12.07 9.78
N LEU A 5 3.36 11.69 9.04
CA LEU A 5 3.47 11.15 7.68
C LEU A 5 4.09 12.17 6.72
N GLU A 6 3.69 13.44 6.83
CA GLU A 6 4.22 14.53 6.00
C GLU A 6 5.73 14.77 6.17
N ARG A 7 6.32 14.27 7.26
CA ARG A 7 7.76 14.41 7.53
C ARG A 7 8.61 13.34 6.85
N VAL A 8 7.98 12.36 6.21
CA VAL A 8 8.69 11.30 5.48
C VAL A 8 9.29 11.90 4.20
N THR A 9 10.59 11.71 4.03
CA THR A 9 11.37 12.23 2.89
C THR A 9 12.03 11.12 2.06
N ALA A 10 12.04 9.89 2.58
CA ALA A 10 12.48 8.73 1.82
C ALA A 10 11.44 8.37 0.75
N PRO A 11 11.84 7.74 -0.37
CA PRO A 11 10.88 7.12 -1.29
C PRO A 11 9.97 6.14 -0.54
N VAL A 12 8.66 6.18 -0.82
CA VAL A 12 7.68 5.26 -0.24
C VAL A 12 6.81 4.59 -1.30
N LEU A 13 6.62 3.28 -1.12
CA LEU A 13 5.63 2.46 -1.80
C LEU A 13 4.60 1.97 -0.77
N VAL A 14 3.33 2.27 -0.99
CA VAL A 14 2.20 1.68 -0.27
C VAL A 14 1.67 0.50 -1.08
N LEU A 15 1.77 -0.71 -0.55
CA LEU A 15 1.23 -1.92 -1.17
C LEU A 15 -0.01 -2.38 -0.39
N MET A 16 -1.15 -2.51 -1.05
CA MET A 16 -2.42 -2.86 -0.38
C MET A 16 -3.24 -3.85 -1.20
N GLY A 17 -3.96 -4.77 -0.55
CA GLY A 17 -4.86 -5.70 -1.21
C GLY A 17 -6.19 -5.05 -1.56
N SER A 18 -6.76 -5.37 -2.74
CA SER A 18 -8.06 -4.79 -3.16
C SER A 18 -9.25 -5.28 -2.32
N LYS A 19 -9.07 -6.35 -1.53
CA LYS A 19 -10.08 -6.97 -0.65
C LYS A 19 -9.72 -6.90 0.83
N ASP A 20 -8.83 -5.99 1.23
CA ASP A 20 -8.50 -5.80 2.64
C ASP A 20 -9.77 -5.49 3.46
N PRO A 21 -10.19 -6.37 4.39
CA PRO A 21 -11.45 -6.20 5.12
C PRO A 21 -11.39 -5.08 6.17
N ASP A 22 -10.20 -4.58 6.50
CA ASP A 22 -10.04 -3.51 7.49
C ASP A 22 -10.51 -2.16 6.95
N PHE A 23 -10.56 -2.01 5.62
CA PHE A 23 -10.94 -0.77 4.96
C PHE A 23 -12.20 -0.95 4.11
N LYS A 24 -13.16 -0.04 4.26
CA LYS A 24 -14.38 -0.01 3.42
C LYS A 24 -14.05 0.17 1.94
N GLN A 25 -13.02 0.95 1.65
CA GLN A 25 -12.52 1.25 0.31
C GLN A 25 -10.99 1.21 0.35
N PRO A 26 -10.37 0.02 0.19
CA PRO A 26 -8.92 -0.14 0.33
C PRO A 26 -8.12 0.84 -0.54
N GLU A 27 -8.50 1.03 -1.81
CA GLU A 27 -7.78 1.95 -2.69
C GLU A 27 -7.81 3.42 -2.20
N VAL A 28 -8.92 3.86 -1.59
CA VAL A 28 -9.01 5.23 -1.02
C VAL A 28 -8.01 5.39 0.13
N GLU A 29 -7.87 4.37 0.97
CA GLU A 29 -6.89 4.38 2.07
C GLU A 29 -5.46 4.37 1.52
N ALA A 30 -5.15 3.45 0.59
CA ALA A 30 -3.82 3.33 0.00
C ALA A 30 -3.37 4.65 -0.63
N ARG A 31 -4.28 5.31 -1.37
CA ARG A 31 -4.05 6.63 -1.94
C ARG A 31 -3.84 7.69 -0.87
N TRP A 32 -4.69 7.75 0.16
CA TRP A 32 -4.56 8.74 1.23
C TRP A 32 -3.19 8.64 1.92
N VAL A 33 -2.75 7.42 2.25
CA VAL A 33 -1.43 7.20 2.86
C VAL A 33 -0.31 7.60 1.91
N ALA A 34 -0.37 7.18 0.64
CA ALA A 34 0.65 7.50 -0.35
C ALA A 34 0.77 9.01 -0.59
N ASP A 35 -0.36 9.71 -0.71
CA ASP A 35 -0.39 11.17 -0.87
C ASP A 35 0.24 11.86 0.35
N ALA A 36 -0.07 11.39 1.57
CA ALA A 36 0.45 11.97 2.81
C ALA A 36 1.98 11.81 2.99
N VAL A 37 2.58 10.82 2.35
CA VAL A 37 4.04 10.56 2.41
C VAL A 37 4.76 10.90 1.11
N HIS A 38 4.08 11.55 0.15
CA HIS A 38 4.61 11.87 -1.18
C HIS A 38 5.12 10.62 -1.94
N GLY A 39 4.48 9.48 -1.69
CA GLY A 39 4.83 8.18 -2.25
C GLY A 39 3.94 7.79 -3.42
N ARG A 40 4.04 6.51 -3.81
CA ARG A 40 3.13 5.86 -4.75
C ARG A 40 2.41 4.70 -4.08
N TYR A 41 1.25 4.33 -4.59
CA TYR A 41 0.54 3.13 -4.14
C TYR A 41 0.39 2.12 -5.28
N VAL A 42 0.32 0.84 -4.91
CA VAL A 42 -0.01 -0.26 -5.81
C VAL A 42 -1.05 -1.14 -5.13
N MET A 43 -2.14 -1.42 -5.86
CA MET A 43 -3.17 -2.36 -5.43
C MET A 43 -2.83 -3.76 -5.94
N VAL A 44 -2.85 -4.75 -5.05
CA VAL A 44 -2.77 -6.16 -5.39
C VAL A 44 -4.18 -6.69 -5.54
N ASP A 45 -4.63 -6.86 -6.79
CA ASP A 45 -6.00 -7.26 -7.05
C ASP A 45 -6.29 -8.67 -6.51
N GLY A 46 -7.39 -8.82 -5.78
CA GLY A 46 -7.83 -10.07 -5.19
C GLY A 46 -7.22 -10.41 -3.83
N ALA A 47 -6.13 -9.76 -3.41
CA ALA A 47 -5.52 -9.95 -2.11
C ALA A 47 -6.30 -9.26 -0.98
N GLY A 48 -6.27 -9.85 0.21
CA GLY A 48 -6.82 -9.30 1.45
C GLY A 48 -5.79 -8.48 2.22
N HIS A 49 -5.79 -8.67 3.54
CA HIS A 49 -4.99 -7.89 4.49
C HIS A 49 -3.48 -8.19 4.40
N TYR A 50 -3.07 -9.33 3.85
CA TYR A 50 -1.66 -9.75 3.79
C TYR A 50 -1.21 -10.02 2.34
N PRO A 51 -1.16 -9.01 1.45
CA PRO A 51 -0.84 -9.23 0.03
C PRO A 51 0.48 -9.96 -0.21
N HIS A 52 1.49 -9.70 0.63
CA HIS A 52 2.80 -10.34 0.55
C HIS A 52 2.79 -11.84 0.87
N ALA A 53 1.80 -12.33 1.63
CA ALA A 53 1.65 -13.73 1.99
C ALA A 53 0.57 -14.44 1.14
N GLU A 54 -0.49 -13.73 0.79
CA GLU A 54 -1.61 -14.27 0.00
C GLU A 54 -1.28 -14.40 -1.48
N MET A 55 -0.51 -13.47 -2.04
CA MET A 55 -0.13 -13.43 -3.46
C MET A 55 1.35 -13.03 -3.63
N PRO A 56 2.30 -13.83 -3.08
CA PRO A 56 3.72 -13.51 -3.10
C PRO A 56 4.29 -13.35 -4.53
N GLU A 57 3.76 -14.09 -5.50
CA GLU A 57 4.12 -13.99 -6.92
C GLU A 57 3.78 -12.64 -7.56
N ILE A 58 2.83 -11.90 -7.00
CA ILE A 58 2.48 -10.53 -7.43
C ILE A 58 3.22 -9.51 -6.57
N ALA A 59 3.16 -9.66 -5.24
CA ALA A 59 3.71 -8.69 -4.30
C ALA A 59 5.25 -8.62 -4.32
N ALA A 60 5.95 -9.76 -4.41
CA ALA A 60 7.40 -9.78 -4.29
C ALA A 60 8.12 -9.05 -5.45
N PRO A 61 7.75 -9.24 -6.73
CA PRO A 61 8.36 -8.46 -7.82
C PRO A 61 8.17 -6.94 -7.65
N ILE A 62 6.98 -6.50 -7.21
CA ILE A 62 6.71 -5.07 -6.97
C ILE A 62 7.65 -4.50 -5.90
N ILE A 63 7.91 -5.27 -4.84
CA ILE A 63 8.78 -4.85 -3.74
C ILE A 63 10.26 -4.84 -4.18
N VAL A 64 10.70 -5.84 -4.96
CA VAL A 64 12.09 -5.93 -5.43
C VAL A 64 12.42 -4.83 -6.45
N ASP A 65 11.45 -4.42 -7.26
CA ASP A 65 11.61 -3.37 -8.28
C ASP A 65 11.56 -1.93 -7.71
N PHE A 66 11.20 -1.77 -6.43
CA PHE A 66 11.08 -0.47 -5.78
C PHE A 66 12.36 -0.05 -5.05
#